data_AF-A0A832MH50-F1
#
_entry.id   AF-A0A832MH50-F1
#
_cell.length_a   1.000
_cell.length_b   1.000
_cell.length_c   1.000
_cell.angle_alpha   90.00
_cell.angle_beta   90.00
_cell.angle_gamma   90.00
#
_symmetry.space_group_name_H-M   'P 1'
#
loop_
_entity.id
_entity.type
_entity.pdbx_description
1 polymer ?
#
loop_
_entity_poly.entity_id
_entity_poly.type
_entity_poly.pdbx_seq_one_letter_code
_entity_poly.pdbx_strand_id
1 'polypeptide(L)'
;MEVKEVIFARGHENIRATHKTTLEITRETELTRKGDCIIAVSADKALKDLSLEFKKCLLRENAEATVLVEADGVTEVVKAFGSSKLILTHPTDIVVRKSDYVCARTLAIKADKAAFDLSRRLVEKLRKPQQKVKITLKVNV
;
A
#
# COMPACT_ATOMS: atom_id res chain seq x y z
N MET A 1 0.72 -4.30 20.92
CA MET A 1 -0.70 -4.22 20.50
C MET A 1 -0.76 -4.34 18.99
N GLU A 2 -1.61 -5.22 18.43
CA GLU A 2 -1.81 -5.32 16.97
C GLU A 2 -3.13 -4.65 16.59
N VAL A 3 -3.10 -3.71 15.63
CA VAL A 3 -4.29 -3.09 15.04
C VAL A 3 -4.29 -3.37 13.53
N LYS A 4 -5.46 -3.63 12.96
CA LYS A 4 -5.61 -4.06 11.57
C LYS A 4 -6.63 -3.21 10.82
N GLU A 5 -6.31 -2.92 9.57
CA GLU A 5 -7.22 -2.37 8.56
C GLU A 5 -7.28 -3.31 7.36
N VAL A 6 -8.45 -3.36 6.71
CA VAL A 6 -8.65 -4.07 5.44
C VAL A 6 -9.15 -3.08 4.41
N ILE A 7 -8.56 -3.15 3.22
CA ILE A 7 -8.86 -2.33 2.06
C ILE A 7 -9.15 -3.29 0.90
N PHE A 8 -10.25 -3.06 0.22
CA PHE A 8 -10.60 -3.77 -1.01
C PHE A 8 -10.35 -2.87 -2.20
N ALA A 9 -9.67 -3.41 -3.20
CA ALA A 9 -9.28 -2.70 -4.41
C ALA A 9 -9.38 -3.63 -5.62
N ARG A 10 -8.99 -3.13 -6.79
CA ARG A 10 -9.02 -3.86 -8.06
C ARG A 10 -7.68 -3.80 -8.78
N GLY A 11 -7.44 -4.82 -9.60
CA GLY A 11 -6.40 -4.83 -10.61
C GLY A 11 -6.74 -3.95 -11.81
N HIS A 12 -5.73 -3.68 -12.64
CA HIS A 12 -5.84 -2.82 -13.82
C HIS A 12 -4.79 -3.20 -14.87
N GLU A 13 -5.16 -3.17 -16.16
CA GLU A 13 -4.31 -3.60 -17.28
C GLU A 13 -2.93 -2.89 -17.33
N ASN A 14 -2.91 -1.60 -16.99
CA ASN A 14 -1.69 -0.79 -16.95
C ASN A 14 -0.81 -0.98 -15.71
N ILE A 15 -1.11 -1.91 -14.79
CA ILE A 15 -0.25 -2.18 -13.63
C ILE A 15 1.08 -2.78 -14.09
N ARG A 16 2.17 -2.03 -13.90
CA ARG A 16 3.53 -2.49 -14.26
C ARG A 16 4.31 -2.99 -13.05
N ALA A 17 4.14 -2.35 -11.91
CA ALA A 17 4.86 -2.61 -10.66
C ALA A 17 6.39 -2.68 -10.90
N THR A 18 6.95 -1.58 -11.40
CA THR A 18 8.38 -1.47 -11.73
C THR A 18 9.10 -0.37 -10.95
N HIS A 19 8.37 0.43 -10.16
CA HIS A 19 9.00 1.47 -9.36
C HIS A 19 9.89 0.86 -8.27
N LYS A 20 11.14 1.33 -8.18
CA LYS A 20 12.19 0.70 -7.35
C LYS A 20 12.16 1.09 -5.87
N THR A 21 11.43 2.15 -5.51
CA THR A 21 11.49 2.72 -4.16
C THR A 21 10.13 2.90 -3.50
N THR A 22 9.03 2.67 -4.21
CA THR A 22 7.68 2.82 -3.67
C THR A 22 6.72 1.78 -4.24
N LEU A 23 5.64 1.56 -3.51
CA LEU A 23 4.40 0.96 -4.02
C LEU A 23 3.22 1.81 -3.60
N GLU A 24 2.14 1.79 -4.38
CA GLU A 24 0.98 2.66 -4.21
C GLU A 24 -0.34 1.94 -4.44
N ILE A 25 -1.32 2.25 -3.59
CA ILE A 25 -2.72 1.85 -3.72
C ILE A 25 -3.53 3.14 -3.82
N THR A 26 -4.48 3.21 -4.75
CA THR A 26 -5.26 4.42 -4.99
C THR A 26 -6.75 4.16 -5.13
N ARG A 27 -7.56 5.16 -4.76
CA ARG A 27 -9.01 5.22 -5.02
C ARG A 27 -9.33 5.57 -6.47
N GLU A 28 -8.39 6.14 -7.20
CA GLU A 28 -8.56 6.42 -8.63
C GLU A 28 -8.91 5.15 -9.39
N THR A 29 -9.79 5.24 -10.38
CA THR A 29 -10.22 4.09 -11.19
C THR A 29 -9.29 3.86 -12.37
N GLU A 30 -8.75 4.94 -12.93
CA GLU A 30 -7.92 4.93 -14.11
C GLU A 30 -6.43 4.94 -13.75
N LEU A 31 -5.65 4.12 -14.46
CA LEU A 31 -4.20 4.09 -14.32
C LEU A 31 -3.52 4.28 -15.68
N THR A 32 -2.69 5.32 -15.80
CA THR A 32 -1.83 5.49 -16.97
C THR A 32 -0.60 4.58 -16.90
N ARG A 33 0.02 4.28 -18.04
CA ARG A 33 1.27 3.48 -18.11
C ARG A 33 2.49 4.11 -17.41
N LYS A 34 2.40 5.38 -17.02
CA LYS A 34 3.44 6.10 -16.26
C LYS A 34 3.36 5.81 -14.76
N GLY A 35 2.20 5.39 -14.23
CA GLY A 35 2.01 5.07 -12.81
C GLY A 35 2.60 3.72 -12.44
N ASP A 36 3.92 3.60 -12.49
CA ASP A 36 4.61 2.31 -12.37
C ASP A 36 4.83 1.84 -10.91
N CYS A 37 4.50 2.69 -9.93
CA CYS A 37 4.41 2.36 -8.51
C CYS A 37 3.04 1.79 -8.10
N ILE A 38 1.99 2.00 -8.89
CA ILE A 38 0.62 1.61 -8.54
C ILE A 38 0.44 0.11 -8.71
N ILE A 39 -0.08 -0.53 -7.66
CA ILE A 39 -0.31 -1.99 -7.58
C ILE A 39 -1.78 -2.36 -7.42
N ALA A 40 -2.65 -1.38 -7.11
CA ALA A 40 -4.10 -1.57 -7.06
C ALA A 40 -4.81 -0.21 -7.23
N VAL A 41 -5.97 -0.24 -7.89
CA VAL A 41 -6.83 0.91 -8.18
C VAL A 41 -8.22 0.70 -7.57
N SER A 42 -9.10 1.70 -7.64
CA SER A 42 -10.48 1.60 -7.15
C SER A 42 -10.57 1.11 -5.70
N ALA A 43 -9.63 1.53 -4.85
CA ALA A 43 -9.65 1.22 -3.43
C ALA A 43 -10.89 1.80 -2.75
N ASP A 44 -11.46 1.05 -1.80
CA ASP A 44 -12.59 1.51 -0.99
C ASP A 44 -12.17 2.49 0.14
N LYS A 45 -10.89 2.50 0.49
CA LYS A 45 -10.27 3.37 1.49
C LYS A 45 -9.01 4.04 0.95
N ALA A 46 -8.80 5.29 1.37
CA ALA A 46 -7.51 5.97 1.31
C ALA A 46 -6.93 6.17 2.72
N LEU A 47 -5.76 6.81 2.80
CA LEU A 47 -5.13 7.15 4.08
C LEU A 47 -6.05 7.92 5.02
N LYS A 48 -6.83 8.88 4.50
CA LYS A 48 -7.76 9.64 5.33
C LYS A 48 -8.82 8.76 6.01
N ASP A 49 -9.19 7.64 5.40
CA ASP A 49 -10.32 6.79 5.81
C ASP A 49 -9.92 5.73 6.86
N LEU A 50 -8.62 5.55 7.14
CA LEU A 50 -8.14 4.63 8.17
C LEU A 50 -8.59 5.08 9.57
N SER A 51 -8.86 4.13 10.45
CA SER A 51 -9.27 4.42 11.83
C SER A 51 -8.25 5.28 12.58
N LEU A 52 -8.75 6.12 13.48
CA LEU A 52 -7.91 6.97 14.32
C LEU A 52 -6.92 6.15 15.16
N GLU A 53 -7.36 4.99 15.65
CA GLU A 53 -6.52 4.06 16.41
C GLU A 53 -5.34 3.54 15.58
N PHE A 54 -5.61 3.07 14.35
CA PHE A 54 -4.57 2.58 13.45
C PHE A 54 -3.55 3.68 13.12
N LYS A 55 -4.03 4.90 12.83
CA LYS A 55 -3.16 6.07 12.59
C LYS A 55 -2.29 6.41 13.80
N LYS A 56 -2.87 6.43 15.01
CA LYS A 56 -2.14 6.69 16.26
C LYS A 56 -1.03 5.66 16.49
N CYS A 57 -1.25 4.39 16.13
CA CYS A 57 -0.22 3.36 16.25
C CYS A 57 0.92 3.60 15.25
N LEU A 58 0.61 3.93 13.99
CA LEU A 58 1.63 4.25 12.97
C LEU A 58 2.48 5.48 13.31
N LEU A 59 1.97 6.40 14.14
CA LEU A 59 2.70 7.59 14.57
C LEU A 59 3.71 7.31 15.71
N ARG A 60 3.77 6.08 16.23
CA ARG A 60 4.79 5.72 17.22
C ARG A 60 6.12 5.44 16.54
N GLU A 61 7.21 5.86 17.19
CA GLU A 61 8.55 5.48 16.77
C GLU A 61 8.72 3.96 16.84
N ASN A 62 9.40 3.39 15.85
CA ASN A 62 9.61 1.95 15.68
C ASN A 62 8.33 1.10 15.53
N ALA A 63 7.16 1.70 15.29
CA ALA A 63 5.95 0.94 14.96
C ALA A 63 6.19 0.07 13.73
N GLU A 64 5.99 -1.23 13.83
CA GLU A 64 6.15 -2.13 12.68
C GLU A 64 4.86 -2.16 11.87
N ALA A 65 4.96 -1.84 10.59
CA ALA A 65 3.85 -1.88 9.64
C ALA A 65 4.02 -3.08 8.70
N THR A 66 2.97 -3.87 8.53
CA THR A 66 2.92 -4.96 7.55
C THR A 66 1.79 -4.72 6.56
N VAL A 67 2.11 -4.79 5.27
CA VAL A 67 1.15 -4.74 4.16
C VAL A 67 1.11 -6.10 3.49
N LEU A 68 -0.05 -6.75 3.60
CA LEU A 68 -0.34 -8.00 2.92
C LEU A 68 -1.17 -7.70 1.67
N VAL A 69 -0.72 -8.13 0.50
CA VAL A 69 -1.43 -7.98 -0.77
C VAL A 69 -1.86 -9.35 -1.27
N GLU A 70 -3.16 -9.57 -1.41
CA GLU A 70 -3.74 -10.85 -1.81
C GLU A 70 -4.55 -10.69 -3.10
N ALA A 71 -4.24 -11.49 -4.12
CA ALA A 71 -4.99 -11.55 -5.38
C ALA A 71 -4.97 -12.97 -5.96
N ASP A 72 -6.15 -13.56 -6.18
CA ASP A 72 -6.31 -14.87 -6.85
C ASP A 72 -5.43 -15.99 -6.26
N GLY A 73 -5.42 -16.10 -4.92
CA GLY A 73 -4.63 -17.09 -4.18
C GLY A 73 -3.12 -16.82 -4.16
N VAL A 74 -2.67 -15.68 -4.68
CA VAL A 74 -1.28 -15.22 -4.59
C VAL A 74 -1.18 -14.14 -3.52
N THR A 75 -0.17 -14.25 -2.67
CA THR A 75 0.00 -13.37 -1.52
C THR A 75 1.44 -12.87 -1.47
N GLU A 76 1.59 -11.58 -1.19
CA GLU A 76 2.88 -10.94 -0.96
C GLU A 76 2.83 -10.14 0.35
N VAL A 77 3.95 -10.14 1.08
CA VAL A 77 4.11 -9.41 2.34
C VAL A 77 5.18 -8.35 2.14
N VAL A 78 4.87 -7.12 2.55
CA VAL A 78 5.79 -5.98 2.64
C VAL A 78 5.87 -5.54 4.08
N LYS A 79 7.08 -5.44 4.62
CA LYS A 79 7.36 -4.96 5.98
C LYS A 79 7.95 -3.56 5.89
N ALA A 80 7.48 -2.67 6.76
CA ALA A 80 7.88 -1.27 6.81
C ALA A 80 7.72 -0.75 8.24
N PHE A 81 7.97 0.54 8.42
CA PHE A 81 7.89 1.19 9.72
C PHE A 81 6.99 2.41 9.68
N GLY A 82 6.28 2.63 10.78
CA GLY A 82 5.65 3.90 11.12
C GLY A 82 6.68 4.98 11.46
N SER A 83 6.20 6.18 11.74
CA SER A 83 7.02 7.31 12.18
C SER A 83 6.13 8.42 12.75
N SER A 84 6.61 9.13 13.77
CA SER A 84 5.94 10.33 14.30
C SER A 84 5.77 11.45 13.26
N LYS A 85 6.55 11.42 12.16
CA LYS A 85 6.50 12.41 11.08
C LYS A 85 5.36 12.17 10.08
N LEU A 86 4.68 11.02 10.10
CA LEU A 86 3.63 10.69 9.15
C LEU A 86 2.43 11.66 9.26
N ILE A 87 1.82 11.99 8.13
CA ILE A 87 0.69 12.93 8.07
C ILE A 87 -0.64 12.17 7.97
N LEU A 88 -0.72 11.13 7.13
CA LEU A 88 -1.87 10.21 7.03
C LEU A 88 -3.22 10.86 6.66
N THR A 89 -3.19 11.87 5.77
CA THR A 89 -4.38 12.66 5.39
C THR A 89 -4.78 12.56 3.92
N HIS A 90 -4.01 11.88 3.06
CA HIS A 90 -4.31 11.91 1.62
C HIS A 90 -5.69 11.33 1.32
N PRO A 91 -6.50 12.01 0.47
CA PRO A 91 -7.87 11.61 0.22
C PRO A 91 -8.03 10.40 -0.70
N THR A 92 -7.00 10.06 -1.47
CA THR A 92 -7.06 9.02 -2.52
C THR A 92 -5.99 7.94 -2.43
N ASP A 93 -4.81 8.25 -1.89
CA ASP A 93 -3.62 7.43 -2.14
C ASP A 93 -3.01 6.92 -0.84
N ILE A 94 -2.40 5.75 -0.93
CA ILE A 94 -1.67 5.08 0.14
C ILE A 94 -0.34 4.62 -0.45
N VAL A 95 0.76 5.25 -0.02
CA VAL A 95 2.11 4.98 -0.53
C VAL A 95 2.99 4.40 0.56
N VAL A 96 3.64 3.29 0.26
CA VAL A 96 4.69 2.70 1.10
C VAL A 96 6.05 2.94 0.43
N ARG A 97 7.04 3.36 1.21
CA ARG A 97 8.34 3.83 0.69
C ARG A 97 9.50 3.05 1.29
N LYS A 98 10.52 2.78 0.48
CA LYS A 98 11.81 2.26 0.96
C LYS A 98 12.66 3.33 1.63
N SER A 99 12.52 4.60 1.23
CA SER A 99 13.18 5.72 1.89
C SER A 99 12.44 6.14 3.17
N ASP A 100 13.00 7.12 3.89
CA ASP A 100 12.41 7.80 5.04
C ASP A 100 11.67 9.10 4.67
N TYR A 101 11.52 9.40 3.38
CA TYR A 101 10.79 10.56 2.91
C TYR A 101 9.31 10.45 3.30
N VAL A 102 8.74 11.55 3.83
CA VAL A 102 7.34 11.61 4.23
C VAL A 102 6.62 12.72 3.48
N CYS A 103 5.41 12.40 3.02
CA CYS A 103 4.41 13.35 2.54
C CYS A 103 3.02 12.87 2.92
N ALA A 104 1.98 13.64 2.58
CA ALA A 104 0.58 13.33 2.92
C ALA A 104 0.11 11.93 2.51
N ARG A 105 0.70 11.38 1.43
CA ARG A 105 0.41 10.04 0.86
C ARG A 105 1.11 8.88 1.56
N THR A 106 2.05 9.16 2.46
CA THR A 106 2.95 8.14 2.99
C THR A 106 2.28 7.41 4.15
N LEU A 107 2.08 6.11 4.00
CA LEU A 107 1.57 5.20 5.04
C LEU A 107 2.70 4.71 5.94
N ALA A 108 3.81 4.31 5.33
CA ALA A 108 4.96 3.72 6.00
C ALA A 108 6.24 3.95 5.20
N ILE A 109 7.36 3.95 5.93
CA ILE A 109 8.71 4.22 5.42
C ILE A 109 9.65 3.04 5.68
N LYS A 110 10.86 3.07 5.13
CA LYS A 110 11.89 2.03 5.33
C LYS A 110 11.40 0.62 5.00
N ALA A 111 10.59 0.50 3.95
CA ALA A 111 10.05 -0.77 3.51
C ALA A 111 11.12 -1.71 2.94
N ASP A 112 10.96 -3.01 3.17
CA ASP A 112 11.81 -4.06 2.59
C ASP A 112 11.60 -4.20 1.08
N LYS A 113 10.37 -3.97 0.62
CA LYS A 113 9.93 -4.10 -0.78
C LYS A 113 9.30 -2.82 -1.32
N ALA A 114 9.58 -2.53 -2.58
CA ALA A 114 8.83 -1.62 -3.44
C ALA A 114 8.00 -2.40 -4.48
N ALA A 115 7.32 -1.70 -5.39
CA ALA A 115 6.55 -2.32 -6.45
C ALA A 115 7.42 -3.24 -7.33
N PHE A 116 8.66 -2.86 -7.61
CA PHE A 116 9.63 -3.68 -8.34
C PHE A 116 9.97 -5.01 -7.65
N ASP A 117 9.89 -5.07 -6.32
CA ASP A 117 10.29 -6.24 -5.54
C ASP A 117 9.15 -7.28 -5.42
N LEU A 118 7.93 -6.94 -5.85
CA LEU A 118 6.80 -7.87 -5.84
C LEU A 118 7.02 -9.03 -6.83
N SER A 119 6.56 -10.22 -6.46
CA SER A 119 6.67 -11.40 -7.33
C SER A 119 5.94 -11.17 -8.65
N ARG A 120 6.55 -11.61 -9.75
CA ARG A 120 5.96 -11.45 -11.10
C ARG A 120 4.62 -12.18 -11.21
N ARG A 121 4.47 -13.30 -10.52
CA ARG A 121 3.20 -14.04 -10.38
C ARG A 121 2.10 -13.17 -9.77
N LEU A 122 2.37 -12.39 -8.71
CA LEU A 122 1.38 -11.46 -8.16
C LEU A 122 1.06 -10.36 -9.17
N VAL A 123 2.08 -9.74 -9.77
CA VAL A 123 1.90 -8.64 -10.75
C VAL A 123 1.03 -9.07 -11.94
N GLU A 124 1.20 -10.30 -12.43
CA GLU A 124 0.34 -10.87 -13.48
C GLU A 124 -1.13 -10.96 -13.08
N LYS A 125 -1.43 -11.27 -11.81
CA LYS A 125 -2.81 -11.24 -11.30
C LYS A 125 -3.32 -9.81 -11.24
N LEU A 126 -2.54 -8.89 -10.68
CA LEU A 126 -2.90 -7.48 -10.54
C LEU A 126 -3.15 -6.80 -11.90
N ARG A 127 -2.50 -7.24 -12.98
CA ARG A 127 -2.76 -6.74 -14.34
C ARG A 127 -4.13 -7.08 -14.89
N LYS A 128 -4.82 -8.08 -14.35
CA LYS A 128 -6.15 -8.45 -14.86
C LYS A 128 -7.16 -7.38 -14.46
N PRO A 129 -7.86 -6.74 -15.42
CA PRO A 129 -8.92 -5.80 -15.08
C PRO A 129 -9.95 -6.46 -14.17
N GLN A 130 -10.51 -5.71 -13.23
CA GLN A 130 -11.53 -6.18 -12.28
C GLN A 130 -11.08 -7.30 -11.32
N GLN A 131 -9.82 -7.75 -11.37
CA GLN A 131 -9.28 -8.68 -10.38
C GLN A 131 -9.45 -8.10 -8.99
N LYS A 132 -10.15 -8.80 -8.10
CA LYS A 132 -10.28 -8.38 -6.71
C LYS A 132 -8.92 -8.47 -6.02
N VAL A 133 -8.52 -7.40 -5.37
CA VAL A 133 -7.31 -7.30 -4.55
C VAL A 133 -7.74 -6.97 -3.13
N LYS A 134 -7.27 -7.77 -2.17
CA LYS A 134 -7.46 -7.49 -0.75
C LYS A 134 -6.13 -7.07 -0.17
N ILE A 135 -6.11 -5.90 0.44
CA ILE A 135 -4.95 -5.38 1.15
C ILE A 135 -5.27 -5.41 2.63
N THR A 136 -4.45 -6.11 3.41
CA THR A 136 -4.52 -6.08 4.88
C THR A 136 -3.34 -5.27 5.39
N LEU A 137 -3.62 -4.19 6.11
CA LEU A 137 -2.62 -3.41 6.81
C LEU A 137 -2.62 -3.83 8.29
N LYS A 138 -1.45 -4.08 8.84
CA LYS A 138 -1.26 -4.34 10.27
C LYS A 138 -0.23 -3.38 10.83
N VAL A 139 -0.44 -2.93 12.05
CA VAL A 139 0.54 -2.17 12.80
C VAL A 139 0.73 -2.80 14.17
N ASN A 140 1.99 -3.05 14.53
CA ASN A 140 2.41 -3.60 15.80
C ASN A 140 3.23 -2.54 16.54
N VAL A 141 2.79 -2.24 17.77
CA VAL A 141 3.41 -1.26 18.68
C VAL A 141 3.61 -1.81 20.08
#